data_AF-A0AAX2JCK9-F1
#
_entry.id   AF-A0AAX2JCK9-F1
#
_cell.length_a   1.000
_cell.length_b   1.000
_cell.length_c   1.000
_cell.angle_alpha   90.00
_cell.angle_beta   90.00
_cell.angle_gamma   90.00
#
_symmetry.space_group_name_H-M   'P 1'
#
loop_
_entity.id
_entity.type
_entity.pdbx_description
1 polymer ?
#
loop_
_entity_poly.entity_id
_entity_poly.type
_entity_poly.pdbx_seq_one_letter_code
_entity_poly.pdbx_strand_id
1 'polypeptide(L)'
;MSTLRKNITITEEENEIILDFCKKIGKSFSEVLRMGALFYIKEAEKKDLAEFLSLHCEKVSLEEQKEFEKMMEKIDNDDEGKEINLNELL
;
A
#
# COMPACT_ATOMS: atom_id res chain seq x y z
N MET A 1 -16.59 -16.43 -14.77
CA MET A 1 -16.14 -15.64 -13.60
C MET A 1 -17.30 -15.52 -12.63
N SER A 2 -17.08 -15.79 -11.34
CA SER A 2 -18.09 -15.59 -10.31
C SER A 2 -18.07 -14.13 -9.83
N THR A 3 -19.23 -13.54 -9.61
CA THR A 3 -19.37 -12.20 -9.02
C THR A 3 -19.72 -12.34 -7.54
N LEU A 4 -19.02 -11.59 -6.68
CA LEU A 4 -19.29 -11.56 -5.25
C LEU A 4 -19.98 -10.24 -4.87
N ARG A 5 -21.06 -10.32 -4.08
CA ARG A 5 -21.72 -9.15 -3.50
C ARG A 5 -21.06 -8.79 -2.17
N LYS A 6 -20.75 -7.51 -2.00
CA LYS A 6 -20.24 -6.93 -0.76
C LYS A 6 -21.17 -5.81 -0.32
N ASN A 7 -21.46 -5.73 0.97
CA ASN A 7 -22.20 -4.64 1.58
C ASN A 7 -21.22 -3.80 2.38
N ILE A 8 -21.44 -2.49 2.42
CA ILE A 8 -20.64 -1.54 3.19
C ILE A 8 -21.59 -0.61 3.95
N THR A 9 -21.10 -0.06 5.04
CA THR A 9 -21.78 1.01 5.79
C THR A 9 -21.04 2.31 5.50
N ILE A 10 -21.79 3.34 5.12
CA ILE A 10 -21.30 4.69 4.84
C ILE A 10 -22.27 5.70 5.45
N THR A 11 -21.82 6.93 5.65
CA THR A 11 -22.68 8.02 6.10
C THR A 11 -23.59 8.51 4.97
N GLU A 12 -24.63 9.26 5.34
CA GLU A 12 -25.54 9.87 4.38
C GLU A 12 -24.81 10.89 3.48
N GLU A 13 -23.91 11.69 4.06
CA GLU A 13 -23.06 12.65 3.34
C GLU A 13 -22.15 11.97 2.32
N GLU A 14 -21.48 10.87 2.70
CA GLU A 14 -20.65 10.09 1.78
C GLU A 14 -21.49 9.55 0.61
N ASN A 15 -22.70 9.06 0.90
CA ASN A 15 -23.60 8.55 -0.13
C ASN A 15 -24.03 9.65 -1.11
N GLU A 16 -24.37 10.85 -0.64
CA GLU A 16 -24.74 11.98 -1.49
C GLU A 16 -23.61 12.38 -2.45
N ILE A 17 -22.38 12.52 -1.92
CA ILE A 17 -21.19 12.84 -2.71
C ILE A 17 -20.97 11.80 -3.82
N ILE A 18 -21.06 10.52 -3.47
CA ILE A 18 -20.84 9.43 -4.44
C ILE A 18 -21.96 9.42 -5.48
N LEU A 19 -23.23 9.59 -5.09
CA LEU A 19 -24.36 9.58 -6.02
C LEU A 19 -24.30 10.75 -7.01
N ASP A 20 -23.90 11.94 -6.55
CA ASP A 20 -23.74 13.08 -7.44
C ASP A 20 -22.59 12.88 -8.43
N PHE A 21 -21.49 12.26 -7.99
CA PHE A 21 -20.44 11.84 -8.92
C PHE A 21 -20.91 10.78 -9.92
N CYS A 22 -21.68 9.79 -9.47
CA CYS A 22 -22.28 8.76 -10.33
C CYS A 22 -23.12 9.38 -11.45
N LYS A 23 -23.98 10.36 -11.12
CA LYS A 23 -24.80 11.09 -12.11
C LYS A 23 -23.94 11.81 -13.15
N LYS A 24 -22.86 12.47 -12.73
CA LYS A 24 -21.97 13.24 -13.63
C LYS A 24 -21.29 12.35 -14.67
N ILE A 25 -20.92 11.13 -14.30
CA ILE A 25 -20.13 10.24 -15.16
C ILE A 25 -20.95 9.10 -15.80
N GLY A 26 -22.25 9.00 -15.45
CA GLY A 26 -23.16 7.97 -15.98
C GLY A 26 -22.80 6.54 -15.56
N LYS A 27 -22.30 6.35 -14.33
CA LYS A 27 -21.93 5.02 -13.79
C LYS A 27 -22.72 4.69 -12.55
N SER A 28 -22.88 3.39 -12.28
CA SER A 28 -23.51 2.92 -11.05
C SER A 28 -22.59 3.11 -9.83
N PHE A 29 -23.20 3.15 -8.66
CA PHE A 29 -22.50 3.25 -7.38
C PHE A 29 -21.41 2.18 -7.22
N SER A 30 -21.73 0.92 -7.51
CA SER A 30 -20.77 -0.18 -7.41
C SER A 30 -19.62 -0.07 -8.42
N GLU A 31 -19.85 0.51 -9.60
CA GLU A 31 -18.79 0.77 -10.56
C GLU A 31 -17.84 1.86 -10.08
N VAL A 32 -18.38 2.96 -9.54
CA VAL A 32 -17.58 4.04 -8.97
C VAL A 32 -16.71 3.54 -7.83
N LEU A 33 -17.27 2.79 -6.89
CA LEU A 33 -16.50 2.22 -5.79
C LEU A 33 -15.42 1.26 -6.27
N ARG A 34 -15.75 0.38 -7.23
CA ARG A 34 -14.76 -0.53 -7.81
C ARG A 34 -13.63 0.23 -8.50
N MET A 35 -13.95 1.28 -9.25
CA MET A 35 -12.95 2.12 -9.91
C MET A 35 -12.07 2.83 -8.89
N GLY A 36 -12.65 3.44 -7.87
CA GLY A 36 -11.92 4.13 -6.81
C GLY A 36 -10.99 3.20 -6.05
N ALA A 37 -11.48 2.01 -5.65
CA ALA A 37 -10.66 1.02 -4.96
C ALA A 37 -9.48 0.54 -5.80
N LEU A 38 -9.72 0.20 -7.08
CA LEU A 38 -8.65 -0.24 -7.97
C LEU A 38 -7.65 0.88 -8.29
N PHE A 39 -8.12 2.12 -8.41
CA PHE A 39 -7.23 3.27 -8.58
C PHE A 39 -6.34 3.46 -7.35
N TYR A 40 -6.92 3.47 -6.16
CA TYR A 40 -6.18 3.60 -4.91
C TYR A 40 -5.11 2.50 -4.77
N ILE A 41 -5.47 1.24 -5.01
CA ILE A 41 -4.52 0.12 -4.94
C ILE A 41 -3.38 0.31 -5.95
N LYS A 42 -3.69 0.63 -7.21
CA LYS A 42 -2.66 0.83 -8.23
C LYS A 42 -1.74 1.99 -7.91
N GLU A 43 -2.27 3.09 -7.39
CA GLU A 43 -1.44 4.24 -7.00
C GLU A 43 -0.61 3.94 -5.74
N ALA A 44 -1.14 3.17 -4.79
CA ALA A 44 -0.39 2.69 -3.63
C ALA A 44 0.74 1.74 -4.03
N GLU A 45 0.50 0.82 -4.97
CA GLU A 45 1.51 -0.12 -5.49
C GLU A 45 2.56 0.54 -6.39
N LYS A 46 2.25 1.71 -6.97
CA LYS A 46 3.24 2.50 -7.73
C LYS A 46 4.18 3.31 -6.86
N LYS A 47 3.83 3.55 -5.59
CA LYS A 47 4.73 4.27 -4.68
C LYS A 47 5.94 3.40 -4.42
N ASP A 48 7.10 4.04 -4.48
CA ASP A 48 8.35 3.37 -4.14
C ASP A 48 8.28 2.85 -2.70
N LEU A 49 8.90 1.70 -2.42
CA LEU A 49 8.84 1.07 -1.09
C LEU A 49 9.33 2.06 -0.01
N ALA A 50 10.30 2.91 -0.33
CA ALA A 50 10.77 3.97 0.54
C ALA A 50 9.69 5.03 0.83
N GLU A 51 8.90 5.44 -0.17
CA GLU A 51 7.79 6.38 0.02
C GLU A 51 6.68 5.75 0.88
N PHE A 52 6.34 4.49 0.61
CA PHE A 52 5.35 3.75 1.39
C PHE A 52 5.74 3.63 2.86
N LEU A 53 6.97 3.20 3.14
CA LEU A 53 7.50 3.11 4.50
C LEU A 53 7.56 4.48 5.18
N SER A 54 7.93 5.54 4.46
CA SER A 54 8.01 6.89 5.04
C SER A 54 6.64 7.47 5.43
N LEU A 55 5.57 7.06 4.75
CA LEU A 55 4.20 7.53 5.02
C LEU A 55 3.50 6.72 6.12
N HIS A 56 3.91 5.46 6.32
CA HIS A 56 3.17 4.52 7.16
C HIS A 56 3.96 3.96 8.35
N CYS A 57 5.28 4.17 8.40
CA CYS A 57 6.12 3.75 9.52
C CYS A 57 6.73 4.97 10.22
N GLU A 58 6.71 4.94 11.55
CA GLU A 58 7.48 5.90 12.33
C GLU A 58 8.98 5.67 12.11
N LYS A 59 9.76 6.76 12.15
CA LYS A 59 11.21 6.65 12.09
C LYS A 59 11.70 5.93 13.34
N VAL A 60 12.68 5.05 13.16
CA VAL A 60 13.42 4.44 14.28
C VAL A 60 14.07 5.53 15.13
N SER A 61 14.33 5.21 16.40
CA SER A 61 15.02 6.14 17.29
C SER A 61 16.44 6.44 16.82
N LEU A 62 17.02 7.55 17.27
CA LEU A 62 18.41 7.91 16.93
C LEU A 62 19.42 6.87 17.41
N GLU A 63 19.10 6.13 18.47
CA GLU A 63 19.95 5.07 19.00
C GLU A 63 19.93 3.85 18.08
N GLU A 64 18.74 3.38 17.70
CA GLU A 64 18.57 2.28 16.75
C GLU A 64 19.16 2.63 15.38
N GLN A 65 18.95 3.86 14.89
CA GLN A 65 19.53 4.31 13.61
C GLN A 65 21.06 4.22 13.62
N LYS A 66 21.71 4.62 14.72
CA LYS A 66 23.18 4.52 14.88
C LYS A 66 23.67 3.07 14.95
N GLU A 67 22.87 2.17 15.49
CA GLU A 67 23.20 0.73 15.47
C GLU A 67 23.16 0.19 14.04
N PHE A 68 22.13 0.54 13.26
CA PHE A 68 22.04 0.19 11.85
C PHE A 68 23.21 0.75 11.03
N GLU A 69 23.59 2.03 11.23
CA GLU A 69 24.74 2.64 10.55
C GLU A 69 26.04 1.88 10.83
N LYS A 70 26.29 1.52 12.09
CA LYS A 70 27.46 0.69 12.47
C LYS A 70 27.42 -0.72 11.91
N MET A 71 26.23 -1.29 11.70
CA MET A 71 26.10 -2.60 11.05
C MET A 71 26.42 -2.49 9.56
N MET A 72 25.91 -1.44 8.89
CA MET A 72 26.19 -1.18 7.47
C MET A 72 27.67 -0.95 7.19
N GLU A 73 28.41 -0.27 8.07
CA GLU A 73 29.87 -0.11 7.95
C GLU A 73 30.64 -1.44 7.93
N LYS A 74 30.05 -2.52 8.44
CA LYS A 74 30.66 -3.85 8.49
C LYS A 74 30.24 -4.75 7.33
N ILE A 75 29.31 -4.29 6.49
CA ILE A 75 28.88 -5.04 5.31
C ILE A 75 29.95 -4.85 4.22
N ASP A 76 30.42 -5.97 3.68
CA ASP A 76 31.29 -5.96 2.51
C ASP A 76 30.45 -5.63 1.28
N ASN A 77 30.75 -4.52 0.62
CA ASN A 77 30.00 -4.07 -0.56
C ASN A 77 30.39 -4.85 -1.83
N ASP A 78 31.47 -5.63 -1.77
CA ASP A 78 31.93 -6.49 -2.87
C ASP A 78 31.38 -7.93 -2.75
N ASP A 79 30.66 -8.26 -1.67
CA ASP A 79 29.94 -9.52 -1.52
C ASP A 79 28.59 -9.41 -2.24
N GLU A 80 28.41 -10.17 -3.32
CA GLU A 80 27.15 -10.23 -4.09
C GLU A 80 25.98 -10.76 -3.23
N GLY A 81 26.28 -11.32 -2.06
CA GLY A 81 25.33 -12.01 -1.23
C GLY A 81 24.83 -13.28 -1.92
N LYS A 82 24.00 -14.04 -1.20
CA LYS A 82 23.33 -15.21 -1.76
C LYS A 82 21.84 -15.06 -1.53
N GLU A 83 21.05 -15.24 -2.58
CA GLU A 83 19.60 -15.36 -2.45
C GLU A 83 19.29 -16.66 -1.69
N ILE A 84 18.57 -16.54 -0.57
CA ILE A 84 18.16 -17.67 0.26
C ILE A 84 16.64 -17.76 0.20
N ASN A 85 16.14 -18.94 -0.15
CA ASN A 85 14.70 -19.19 -0.13
C ASN A 85 14.22 -19.52 1.28
N LEU A 86 12.95 -19.21 1.58
CA LEU A 86 12.37 -19.45 2.90
C LEU A 86 12.44 -20.92 3.34
N ASN A 87 12.39 -21.85 2.38
CA ASN A 87 12.55 -23.29 2.61
C ASN A 87 13.96 -23.71 3.02
N GLU A 88 14.97 -22.84 2.85
CA GLU A 88 16.34 -23.11 3.30
C GLU A 88 16.58 -22.64 4.75
N LEU A 89 15.65 -21.85 5.32
CA LEU A 89 15.72 -21.32 6.69
C LEU A 89 14.86 -22.10 7.69
N LEU A 90 13.96 -22.97 7.20
CA LEU A 90 13.03 -23.81 7.97
C LEU A 90 13.46 -25.28 7.89
#